data_AF-A0A973M396-F1
#
_entry.id   AF-A0A973M396-F1
#
_cell.length_a   1.000
_cell.length_b   1.000
_cell.length_c   1.000
_cell.angle_alpha   90.00
_cell.angle_beta   90.00
_cell.angle_gamma   90.00
#
_symmetry.space_group_name_H-M   'P 1'
#
loop_
_entity.id
_entity.type
_entity.pdbx_description
1 polymer ?
#
loop_
_entity_poly.entity_id
_entity_poly.type
_entity_poly.pdbx_seq_one_letter_code
_entity_poly.pdbx_strand_id
1 'polypeptide(L)'
;MPSDPRPTREITVRRAPRYVPFLVGGGLLGVLAAAIVGYTGTVPDGYTRESVFGYFLVIFAAVGVLVGGVVVLVLDRISVARASKAIVEELPDEGEGQGPEAS
;
A
#
# COMPACT_ATOMS: atom_id res chain seq x y z
N MET A 1 26.89 41.50 9.68
CA MET A 1 25.64 40.99 10.30
C MET A 1 25.47 39.55 9.81
N PRO A 2 25.41 38.53 10.68
CA PRO A 2 25.30 37.14 10.26
C PRO A 2 23.94 36.88 9.60
N SER A 3 23.94 36.31 8.40
CA SER A 3 22.74 35.73 7.80
C SER A 3 22.38 34.47 8.59
N ASP A 4 21.21 34.50 9.22
CA ASP A 4 20.58 33.43 9.97
C ASP A 4 20.68 32.08 9.22
N PRO A 5 21.26 31.02 9.81
CA PRO A 5 21.30 29.69 9.20
C PRO A 5 19.88 29.14 9.17
N ARG A 6 19.20 29.26 8.03
CA ARG A 6 17.87 28.67 7.84
C ARG A 6 17.96 27.17 8.13
N PRO A 7 17.24 26.65 9.12
CA PRO A 7 17.22 25.22 9.39
C PRO A 7 16.56 24.53 8.20
N THR A 8 17.35 23.84 7.38
CA THR A 8 16.86 22.91 6.36
C THR A 8 16.15 21.77 7.09
N ARG A 9 14.84 21.94 7.27
CA ARG A 9 13.98 20.96 7.89
C ARG A 9 13.74 19.85 6.87
N GLU A 10 14.58 18.83 6.93
CA GLU A 10 14.38 17.57 6.21
C GLU A 10 13.06 16.94 6.69
N ILE A 11 12.01 17.18 5.91
CA ILE A 11 10.73 16.50 6.11
C ILE A 11 10.91 15.14 5.47
N THR A 12 11.22 14.14 6.29
CA THR A 12 11.16 12.73 5.91
C THR A 12 9.74 12.42 5.46
N VAL A 13 9.52 12.45 4.15
CA VAL A 13 8.27 11.98 3.55
C VAL A 13 8.22 10.50 3.82
N ARG A 14 7.51 10.10 4.89
CA ARG A 14 7.10 8.72 5.11
C ARG A 14 6.34 8.33 3.85
N ARG A 15 6.98 7.59 2.93
CA ARG A 15 6.31 6.98 1.79
C ARG A 15 5.10 6.25 2.34
N ALA A 16 3.91 6.76 2.02
CA ALA A 16 2.66 6.16 2.44
C ALA A 16 2.66 4.71 1.94
N PRO A 17 2.59 3.73 2.84
CA PRO A 17 2.62 2.33 2.44
C PRO A 17 1.44 2.02 1.51
N ARG A 18 1.70 1.47 0.32
CA ARG A 18 0.66 1.25 -0.70
C ARG A 18 -0.08 -0.07 -0.46
N TYR A 19 -0.70 -0.23 0.70
CA TYR A 19 -1.50 -1.42 1.03
C TYR A 19 -2.90 -1.43 0.37
N VAL A 20 -3.41 -0.25 0.00
CA VAL A 20 -4.77 -0.06 -0.55
C VAL A 20 -5.09 -0.97 -1.75
N PRO A 21 -4.27 -1.06 -2.82
CA PRO A 21 -4.61 -1.90 -3.98
C PRO A 21 -4.74 -3.39 -3.66
N PHE A 22 -4.01 -3.91 -2.67
CA PHE A 22 -4.10 -5.32 -2.28
C PHE A 22 -5.32 -5.62 -1.42
N LEU A 23 -5.71 -4.69 -0.54
CA LEU A 23 -6.98 -4.79 0.19
C LEU A 23 -8.16 -4.77 -0.78
N VAL A 24 -8.13 -3.87 -1.78
CA VAL A 24 -9.14 -3.80 -2.84
C VAL A 24 -9.13 -5.08 -3.68
N GLY A 25 -7.96 -5.57 -4.09
CA GLY A 25 -7.83 -6.81 -4.85
C GLY A 25 -8.38 -8.03 -4.10
N GLY A 26 -8.00 -8.21 -2.83
CA GLY A 26 -8.48 -9.31 -1.99
C GLY A 26 -9.99 -9.21 -1.72
N GLY A 27 -10.50 -8.01 -1.45
CA GLY A 27 -11.93 -7.77 -1.29
C GLY A 27 -12.73 -8.08 -2.55
N LEU A 28 -12.26 -7.64 -3.73
CA LEU A 28 -12.89 -7.94 -5.01
C LEU A 28 -12.91 -9.44 -5.30
N LEU A 29 -11.82 -10.15 -5.01
CA LEU A 29 -11.73 -11.59 -5.19
C LEU A 29 -12.67 -12.34 -4.25
N GLY A 30 -12.83 -11.86 -3.01
CA GLY A 30 -13.84 -12.33 -2.06
C GLY A 30 -15.27 -12.10 -2.55
N VAL A 31 -15.57 -10.90 -3.07
CA VAL A 31 -16.89 -10.59 -3.66
C VAL A 31 -17.21 -11.50 -4.84
N LEU A 32 -16.23 -11.77 -5.72
CA LEU A 32 -16.38 -12.71 -6.82
C LEU A 32 -16.70 -14.13 -6.33
N ALA A 33 -15.97 -14.60 -5.31
CA ALA A 33 -16.24 -15.91 -4.70
C ALA A 33 -17.64 -15.97 -4.08
N ALA A 34 -18.06 -14.93 -3.37
CA ALA A 34 -19.43 -14.83 -2.82
C ALA A 34 -20.51 -14.86 -3.90
N ALA A 35 -20.28 -14.17 -5.03
CA ALA A 35 -21.21 -14.21 -6.15
C ALA A 35 -21.33 -15.63 -6.71
N ILE A 36 -20.21 -16.31 -6.92
CA ILE A 36 -20.23 -17.70 -7.40
C ILE A 36 -21.02 -18.58 -6.41
N VAL A 37 -20.71 -18.53 -5.11
CA VAL A 37 -21.39 -19.35 -4.11
C VAL A 37 -22.87 -18.98 -3.96
N GLY A 38 -23.20 -17.69 -3.91
CA GLY A 38 -24.57 -17.21 -3.73
C GLY A 38 -25.49 -17.49 -4.93
N TYR A 39 -24.95 -17.53 -6.15
CA TYR A 39 -25.74 -17.81 -7.36
C TYR A 39 -25.74 -19.28 -7.79
N THR A 40 -24.70 -20.06 -7.45
CA THR A 40 -24.64 -21.50 -7.75
C THR A 40 -25.18 -22.38 -6.62
N GLY A 41 -25.25 -21.85 -5.39
CA GLY A 41 -25.75 -22.56 -4.21
C GLY A 41 -27.26 -22.78 -4.24
N THR A 42 -27.69 -23.87 -3.60
CA THR A 42 -29.10 -24.13 -3.33
C THR A 42 -29.60 -23.16 -2.28
N VAL A 43 -30.74 -22.53 -2.54
CA VAL A 43 -31.39 -21.62 -1.58
C VAL A 43 -32.13 -22.50 -0.55
N PRO A 44 -31.77 -22.46 0.75
CA PRO A 44 -32.48 -23.22 1.77
C PRO A 44 -33.93 -22.74 1.92
N ASP A 45 -34.83 -23.64 2.29
CA ASP A 45 -36.24 -23.30 2.53
C ASP A 45 -36.36 -22.21 3.60
N GLY A 46 -37.16 -21.18 3.31
CA GLY A 46 -37.36 -20.03 4.19
C GLY A 46 -36.32 -18.92 4.05
N TYR A 47 -35.31 -19.06 3.19
CA TYR A 47 -34.36 -18.00 2.88
C TYR A 47 -34.58 -17.44 1.47
N THR A 48 -34.37 -16.14 1.28
CA THR A 48 -34.30 -15.55 -0.05
C THR A 48 -32.87 -15.67 -0.59
N ARG A 49 -32.74 -15.81 -1.91
CA ARG A 49 -31.44 -15.85 -2.58
C ARG A 49 -30.58 -14.62 -2.25
N GLU A 50 -31.22 -13.45 -2.12
CA GLU A 50 -30.58 -12.19 -1.75
C GLU A 50 -29.97 -12.24 -0.34
N SER A 51 -30.68 -12.82 0.64
CA SER A 51 -30.16 -12.99 1.99
C SER A 51 -28.96 -13.95 2.04
N VAL A 52 -29.04 -15.05 1.29
CA VAL A 52 -27.93 -16.02 1.19
C VAL A 52 -26.70 -15.39 0.53
N PHE A 53 -26.90 -14.69 -0.59
CA PHE A 53 -25.83 -13.96 -1.26
C PHE A 53 -25.21 -12.90 -0.35
N GLY A 54 -26.03 -12.07 0.31
CA GLY A 54 -25.56 -11.03 1.22
C GLY A 54 -24.73 -11.59 2.38
N TYR A 55 -25.16 -12.71 2.97
CA TYR A 55 -24.41 -13.40 4.02
C TYR A 55 -23.01 -13.84 3.54
N PHE A 56 -22.95 -14.53 2.40
CA PHE A 56 -21.67 -14.95 1.83
C PHE A 56 -20.83 -13.76 1.37
N LEU A 57 -21.43 -12.71 0.82
CA LEU A 57 -20.74 -11.48 0.41
C LEU A 57 -19.93 -10.91 1.57
N VAL A 58 -20.56 -10.73 2.74
CA VAL A 58 -19.89 -10.16 3.92
C VAL A 58 -18.74 -11.06 4.38
N ILE A 59 -18.97 -12.37 4.49
CA ILE A 59 -17.95 -13.33 4.96
C ILE A 59 -16.77 -13.40 4.00
N PHE A 60 -17.02 -13.64 2.71
CA PHE A 60 -15.95 -13.78 1.73
C PHE A 60 -15.24 -12.45 1.47
N ALA A 61 -15.92 -11.30 1.52
CA ALA A 61 -15.26 -10.01 1.44
C ALA A 61 -14.34 -9.77 2.64
N ALA A 62 -14.80 -10.04 3.87
CA ALA A 62 -13.98 -9.90 5.07
C ALA A 62 -12.75 -10.83 5.04
N VAL A 63 -12.95 -12.10 4.70
CA VAL A 63 -11.85 -13.08 4.55
C VAL A 63 -10.91 -12.67 3.41
N GLY A 64 -11.44 -12.24 2.26
CA GLY A 64 -10.64 -11.80 1.12
C GLY A 64 -9.78 -10.59 1.43
N VAL A 65 -10.32 -9.60 2.15
CA VAL A 65 -9.58 -8.43 2.64
C VAL A 65 -8.52 -8.85 3.66
N LEU A 66 -8.84 -9.76 4.59
CA LEU A 66 -7.88 -10.28 5.57
C LEU A 66 -6.72 -11.00 4.89
N VAL A 67 -7.01 -11.92 3.97
CA VAL A 67 -5.98 -12.66 3.22
C VAL A 67 -5.17 -11.71 2.34
N GLY A 68 -5.81 -10.80 1.62
CA GLY A 68 -5.13 -9.78 0.82
C GLY A 68 -4.22 -8.88 1.66
N GLY A 69 -4.69 -8.50 2.86
CA GLY A 69 -3.94 -7.73 3.84
C GLY A 69 -2.75 -8.50 4.43
N VAL A 70 -2.91 -9.79 4.75
CA VAL A 70 -1.81 -10.64 5.24
C VAL A 70 -0.77 -10.86 4.15
N VAL A 71 -1.18 -11.15 2.92
CA VAL A 71 -0.28 -11.30 1.76
C VAL A 71 0.51 -10.02 1.54
N VAL A 72 -0.14 -8.85 1.60
CA VAL A 72 0.57 -7.58 1.46
C VAL A 72 1.48 -7.29 2.64
N LEU A 73 1.11 -7.61 3.88
CA LEU A 73 2.00 -7.45 5.04
C LEU A 73 3.29 -8.26 4.88
N VAL A 74 3.19 -9.46 4.31
CA VAL A 74 4.36 -10.31 3.99
C VAL A 74 5.19 -9.69 2.86
N LEU A 75 4.55 -9.25 1.77
CA LEU A 75 5.25 -8.69 0.60
C LEU A 75 5.81 -7.28 0.83
N ASP A 76 5.08 -6.42 1.52
CA ASP A 76 5.47 -5.03 1.80
C ASP A 76 6.63 -4.98 2.77
N ARG A 77 6.76 -5.95 3.68
CA ARG A 77 7.97 -6.14 4.49
C ARG A 77 9.22 -6.37 3.62
N ILE A 78 9.06 -7.03 2.48
CA ILE A 78 10.14 -7.27 1.50
C ILE A 78 10.34 -6.03 0.60
N SER A 79 9.26 -5.35 0.23
CA SER A 79 9.28 -4.20 -0.69
C SER A 79 9.81 -2.92 -0.05
N VAL A 80 9.45 -2.64 1.21
CA VAL A 80 9.97 -1.52 2.00
C VAL A 80 11.48 -1.64 2.19
N ALA A 81 12.01 -2.85 2.37
CA ALA A 81 13.45 -3.10 2.44
C ALA A 81 14.19 -2.81 1.11
N ARG A 82 13.49 -2.95 -0.03
CA ARG A 82 14.09 -2.77 -1.37
C ARG A 82 13.98 -1.34 -1.88
N ALA A 83 12.93 -0.62 -1.51
CA ALA A 83 12.67 0.74 -1.96
C ALA A 83 13.61 1.80 -1.34
N SER A 84 14.31 1.48 -0.25
CA SER A 84 15.38 2.31 0.33
C SER A 84 16.68 2.32 -0.50
N LYS A 85 16.84 1.44 -1.49
CA LYS A 85 18.09 1.36 -2.28
C LYS A 85 18.13 2.25 -3.54
N ALA A 86 17.01 2.88 -3.92
CA ALA A 86 16.89 3.56 -5.21
C ALA A 86 16.82 5.10 -5.13
N ILE A 87 16.98 5.69 -3.94
CA ILE A 87 17.11 7.15 -3.75
C ILE A 87 18.34 7.39 -2.88
N VAL A 88 19.52 7.03 -3.38
CA VAL A 88 20.81 7.48 -2.81
C VAL A 88 21.74 8.00 -3.93
N GLU A 89 21.24 8.08 -5.17
CA GLU A 89 22.02 8.53 -6.32
C GLU A 89 21.55 9.91 -6.76
N GLU A 90 21.75 10.92 -5.91
CA GLU A 90 22.06 12.29 -6.33
C GLU A 90 22.98 12.90 -5.26
N LEU A 91 24.23 12.47 -5.26
CA LEU A 91 25.35 13.31 -4.83
C LEU A 91 26.17 13.63 -6.09
N PRO A 92 25.99 14.80 -6.68
CA PRO A 92 27.09 15.59 -7.17
C PRO A 92 27.50 16.51 -6.00
N ASP A 93 28.46 16.06 -5.19
CA ASP A 93 29.25 16.98 -4.39
C ASP A 93 30.16 17.69 -5.40
N GLU A 94 29.63 18.75 -6.04
CA GLU A 94 30.41 19.62 -6.92
C GLU A 94 31.35 20.46 -6.05
N GLY A 95 32.41 19.81 -5.59
CA GLY A 95 33.64 20.47 -5.24
C GLY A 95 34.33 20.98 -6.49
N GLU A 96 33.90 22.12 -7.03
CA GLU A 96 34.70 22.88 -8.01
C GLU A 96 34.67 24.39 -7.72
N GLY A 97 35.67 24.82 -6.93
CA GLY A 97 36.59 25.86 -7.39
C GLY A 97 36.15 27.32 -7.28
N GLN A 98 36.18 27.89 -6.07
CA GLN A 98 36.34 29.34 -5.94
C GLN A 98 37.39 29.71 -4.88
N GLY A 99 38.52 30.23 -5.38
CA GLY A 99 39.57 30.93 -4.63
C GLY A 99 40.96 30.27 -4.77
N PRO A 100 42.02 31.03 -5.15
CA PRO A 100 42.30 32.30 -4.50
C PRO A 100 42.45 33.50 -5.45
N GLU A 101 41.81 34.61 -5.06
CA GLU A 101 42.36 35.94 -5.31
C GLU A 101 43.73 36.04 -4.59
N ALA A 102 44.78 36.21 -5.38
CA ALA A 102 46.08 36.74 -4.97
C ALA A 102 46.68 37.39 -6.24
N SER A 103 47.11 38.65 -6.29
CA SER A 103 47.25 39.74 -5.31
C SER A 103 47.20 41.05 -6.08
#